data_AF-A0A3C0GC46-F1
#
_entry.id   AF-A0A3C0GC46-F1
#
_cell.length_a   1.000
_cell.length_b   1.000
_cell.length_c   1.000
_cell.angle_alpha   90.00
_cell.angle_beta   90.00
_cell.angle_gamma   90.00
#
_symmetry.space_group_name_H-M   'P 1'
#
loop_
_entity.id
_entity.type
_entity.pdbx_description
1 polymer ?
#
loop_
_entity_poly.entity_id
_entity_poly.type
_entity_poly.pdbx_seq_one_letter_code
_entity_poly.pdbx_strand_id
1 'polypeptide(L)'
;MELLDKLNWRYAAKAMNGEKVAEDKVERILEAARLAPTSSGLQPFEIIVVKNQEIKEQIRPVAWNQSMITDCSHLLVFAAWDTYTEERIN
;
A
#
# COMPACT_ATOMS: atom_id res chain seq x y z
N MET A 1 -11.32 22.43 2.45
CA MET A 1 -9.98 22.75 1.90
C MET A 1 -8.89 21.84 2.44
N GLU A 2 -8.97 21.37 3.70
CA GLU A 2 -7.98 20.48 4.33
C GLU A 2 -7.47 19.30 3.47
N LEU A 3 -8.37 18.58 2.77
CA LEU A 3 -7.97 17.48 1.89
C LEU A 3 -7.12 17.94 0.70
N LEU A 4 -7.57 18.97 -0.03
CA LEU A 4 -6.85 19.45 -1.22
C LEU A 4 -5.49 20.05 -0.86
N ASP A 5 -5.40 20.71 0.29
CA ASP A 5 -4.14 21.28 0.80
C ASP A 5 -3.11 20.16 1.07
N LYS A 6 -3.53 19.07 1.71
CA LYS A 6 -2.68 17.87 1.92
C LYS A 6 -2.25 17.22 0.61
N LEU A 7 -3.17 17.08 -0.35
CA LEU A 7 -2.87 16.47 -1.64
C LEU A 7 -1.87 17.30 -2.45
N ASN A 8 -1.94 18.63 -2.37
CA ASN A 8 -0.96 19.52 -2.99
C ASN A 8 0.41 19.49 -2.29
N TRP A 9 0.45 19.35 -0.97
CA TRP A 9 1.69 19.28 -0.19
C TRP A 9 2.45 17.94 -0.37
N ARG A 10 1.76 16.86 -0.75
CA ARG A 10 2.33 15.50 -0.74
C ARG A 10 3.65 15.43 -1.53
N TYR A 11 4.58 14.62 -1.04
CA TYR A 11 5.80 14.23 -1.75
C TYR A 11 6.18 12.78 -1.41
N ALA A 12 7.06 12.17 -2.21
CA ALA A 12 7.57 10.84 -1.93
C ALA A 12 8.74 10.90 -0.93
N ALA A 13 8.48 10.55 0.33
CA ALA A 13 9.53 10.43 1.34
C ALA A 13 10.54 9.33 0.95
N LYS A 14 11.84 9.64 1.05
CA LYS A 14 12.94 8.74 0.64
C LYS A 14 13.74 8.15 1.79
N ALA A 15 13.51 8.62 3.01
CA ALA A 15 14.14 8.14 4.23
C ALA A 15 13.08 7.98 5.32
N MET A 16 13.18 6.92 6.11
CA MET A 16 12.25 6.60 7.20
C MET A 16 12.97 6.71 8.54
N ASN A 17 12.24 7.06 9.60
CA ASN A 17 12.81 7.23 10.95
C ASN A 17 12.94 5.91 11.74
N GLY A 18 12.54 4.78 11.16
CA GLY A 18 12.57 3.45 11.79
C GLY A 18 11.44 3.19 12.79
N GLU A 19 10.54 4.15 13.03
CA GLU A 19 9.42 3.97 13.94
C GLU A 19 8.30 3.16 13.29
N LYS A 20 7.67 2.29 14.08
CA LYS A 20 6.47 1.58 13.64
C LYS A 20 5.27 2.52 13.66
N VAL A 21 4.55 2.59 12.55
CA VAL A 21 3.26 3.27 12.48
C VAL A 21 2.23 2.47 13.28
N ALA A 22 1.40 3.16 14.06
CA ALA A 22 0.31 2.54 14.81
C ALA A 22 -0.72 1.88 13.88
N GLU A 23 -1.26 0.74 14.29
CA GLU A 23 -2.14 -0.09 13.46
C GLU A 23 -3.39 0.68 12.98
N ASP A 24 -4.00 1.46 13.87
CA ASP A 24 -5.21 2.23 13.58
C ASP A 24 -5.00 3.25 12.46
N LYS A 25 -3.78 3.76 12.29
CA LYS A 25 -3.43 4.65 11.17
C LYS A 25 -3.32 3.90 9.86
N VAL A 26 -2.78 2.68 9.87
CA VAL A 26 -2.68 1.83 8.69
C VAL A 26 -4.07 1.37 8.26
N GLU A 27 -4.91 0.97 9.20
CA GLU A 27 -6.31 0.60 8.95
C GLU A 27 -7.09 1.74 8.28
N ARG A 28 -6.91 2.99 8.73
CA ARG A 28 -7.54 4.16 8.07
C ARG A 28 -7.09 4.34 6.62
N ILE A 29 -5.82 4.06 6.31
CA ILE A 29 -5.29 4.12 4.94
C ILE A 29 -5.92 3.02 4.08
N LEU A 30 -6.01 1.81 4.61
CA LEU A 30 -6.61 0.67 3.91
C LEU A 30 -8.10 0.89 3.65
N GLU A 31 -8.83 1.42 4.64
CA GLU A 31 -10.25 1.74 4.50
C GLU A 31 -10.47 2.84 3.46
N ALA A 32 -9.63 3.88 3.45
CA ALA A 32 -9.69 4.91 2.41
C ALA A 32 -9.42 4.33 1.00
N ALA A 33 -8.49 3.37 0.88
CA ALA A 33 -8.22 2.69 -0.39
C ALA A 33 -9.40 1.80 -0.83
N ARG A 34 -10.05 1.09 0.11
CA ARG A 34 -11.24 0.26 -0.14
C ARG A 34 -12.44 1.09 -0.61
N LEU A 35 -12.61 2.28 -0.04
CA LEU A 35 -13.69 3.20 -0.37
C LEU A 35 -13.44 4.01 -1.66
N ALA A 36 -12.24 3.92 -2.24
CA ALA A 36 -11.95 4.59 -3.50
C ALA A 36 -12.80 3.98 -4.64
N PRO A 37 -13.26 4.81 -5.61
CA PRO A 37 -14.05 4.30 -6.72
C PRO A 37 -13.21 3.36 -7.59
N THR A 38 -13.80 2.24 -7.99
CA THR A 38 -13.20 1.27 -8.92
C THR A 38 -14.16 1.00 -10.07
N SER A 39 -13.62 0.55 -11.21
CA SER A 39 -14.44 0.25 -12.38
C SER A 39 -15.52 -0.78 -12.02
N SER A 40 -16.77 -0.45 -12.34
CA SER A 40 -17.95 -1.27 -12.02
C SER A 40 -18.11 -1.62 -10.53
N GLY A 41 -17.39 -0.95 -9.61
CA GLY A 41 -17.40 -1.25 -8.18
C GLY A 41 -16.72 -2.56 -7.78
N LEU A 42 -16.01 -3.23 -8.69
CA LEU A 42 -15.51 -4.59 -8.51
C LEU A 42 -14.33 -4.73 -7.54
N GLN A 43 -13.60 -3.64 -7.30
CA GLN A 43 -12.36 -3.66 -6.51
C GLN A 43 -11.37 -4.77 -6.97
N PRO A 44 -10.92 -4.76 -8.24
CA PRO A 44 -10.18 -5.88 -8.84
C PRO A 44 -8.69 -5.91 -8.46
N PHE A 45 -8.40 -5.76 -7.16
CA PHE A 45 -7.07 -5.83 -6.59
C PHE A 45 -7.13 -6.25 -5.13
N GLU A 46 -6.03 -6.79 -4.63
CA GLU A 46 -5.80 -7.01 -3.22
C GLU A 46 -4.69 -6.08 -2.72
N ILE A 47 -4.80 -5.63 -1.46
CA ILE A 47 -3.72 -4.92 -0.79
C ILE A 47 -3.10 -5.86 0.24
N ILE A 48 -1.88 -6.29 -0.02
CA ILE A 48 -1.11 -7.16 0.89
C ILE A 48 -0.27 -6.26 1.79
N VAL A 49 -0.50 -6.36 3.10
CA VAL A 49 0.23 -5.59 4.12
C VAL A 49 1.41 -6.42 4.63
N VAL A 50 2.61 -6.14 4.11
CA VAL A 50 3.82 -6.87 4.52
C VAL A 50 4.47 -6.17 5.71
N LYS A 51 4.41 -6.83 6.87
CA LYS A 51 5.05 -6.39 8.12
C LYS A 51 6.33 -7.16 8.46
N ASN A 52 6.46 -8.38 7.93
CA ASN A 52 7.59 -9.26 8.22
C ASN A 52 8.88 -8.71 7.60
N GLN A 53 9.92 -8.58 8.41
CA GLN A 53 11.19 -7.97 8.01
C GLN A 53 11.94 -8.82 6.98
N GLU A 54 12.00 -10.13 7.17
CA GLU A 54 12.68 -11.06 6.26
C GLU A 54 12.05 -11.03 4.86
N ILE A 55 10.71 -10.95 4.78
CA ILE A 55 10.01 -10.81 3.50
C ILE A 55 10.36 -9.46 2.83
N LYS A 56 10.41 -8.35 3.58
CA LYS A 56 10.83 -7.05 3.01
C LYS A 56 12.27 -7.09 2.49
N GLU A 57 13.16 -7.78 3.18
CA GLU A 57 14.55 -7.98 2.76
C GLU A 57 14.65 -8.80 1.46
N GLN A 58 13.81 -9.82 1.30
CA GLN A 58 13.70 -10.59 0.05
C GLN A 58 13.14 -9.75 -1.13
N ILE A 59 12.23 -8.81 -0.86
CA ILE A 59 11.64 -7.93 -1.88
C ILE A 59 12.64 -6.87 -2.35
N ARG A 60 13.50 -6.35 -1.47
CA ARG A 60 14.38 -5.22 -1.79
C ARG A 60 15.25 -5.43 -3.07
N PRO A 61 15.89 -6.59 -3.30
CA PRO A 61 16.64 -6.83 -4.53
C PRO A 61 15.82 -6.69 -5.81
N VAL A 62 14.57 -7.17 -5.82
CA VAL A 62 13.69 -7.08 -6.99
C VAL A 62 13.04 -5.70 -7.13
N ALA A 63 13.02 -4.90 -6.06
CA ALA A 63 12.56 -3.51 -6.03
C ALA A 63 13.70 -2.49 -6.27
N TRP A 64 14.69 -2.85 -7.08
CA TRP A 64 15.86 -2.03 -7.42
C TRP A 64 16.71 -1.60 -6.22
N ASN A 65 16.81 -2.46 -5.20
CA ASN A 65 17.61 -2.26 -3.99
C ASN A 65 17.27 -1.00 -3.17
N GLN A 66 16.08 -0.42 -3.35
CA GLN A 66 15.64 0.77 -2.64
C GLN A 66 15.50 0.48 -1.13
N SER A 67 16.20 1.26 -0.29
CA SER A 67 16.20 1.03 1.16
C SER A 67 14.82 1.20 1.81
N MET A 68 13.99 2.09 1.26
CA MET A 68 12.61 2.32 1.72
C MET A 68 11.78 1.03 1.86
N ILE A 69 12.08 0.00 1.05
CA ILE A 69 11.41 -1.30 1.14
C ILE A 69 11.66 -1.95 2.51
N THR A 70 12.91 -1.95 2.99
CA THR A 70 13.26 -2.51 4.30
C THR A 70 12.98 -1.53 5.43
N ASP A 71 13.17 -0.23 5.20
CA ASP A 71 13.13 0.81 6.23
C ASP A 71 11.70 1.21 6.61
N CYS A 72 10.70 0.92 5.77
CA CYS A 72 9.31 1.24 6.06
C CYS A 72 8.74 0.36 7.18
N SER A 73 7.77 0.91 7.92
CA SER A 73 7.04 0.14 8.94
C SER A 73 6.10 -0.91 8.34
N HIS A 74 5.43 -0.55 7.24
CA HIS A 74 4.46 -1.38 6.52
C HIS A 74 4.69 -1.19 5.02
N LEU A 75 4.88 -2.29 4.30
CA LEU A 75 4.93 -2.27 2.85
C LEU A 75 3.56 -2.70 2.30
N LEU A 76 2.88 -1.78 1.63
CA LEU A 76 1.61 -2.07 0.96
C LEU A 76 1.88 -2.49 -0.48
N VAL A 77 1.55 -3.73 -0.82
CA VAL A 77 1.65 -4.27 -2.18
C VAL A 77 0.26 -4.35 -2.77
N PHE A 78 0.01 -3.59 -3.84
CA PHE A 78 -1.22 -3.68 -4.61
C PHE A 78 -1.03 -4.77 -5.67
N ALA A 79 -1.78 -5.86 -5.53
CA ALA A 79 -1.79 -6.98 -6.47
C ALA A 79 -3.07 -6.92 -7.30
N ALA A 80 -2.96 -6.51 -8.56
CA ALA A 80 -4.08 -6.48 -9.48
C ALA A 80 -4.49 -7.90 -9.89
N TRP A 81 -5.78 -8.11 -10.14
CA TRP A 81 -6.22 -9.31 -10.84
C TRP A 81 -5.66 -9.32 -12.26
N ASP A 82 -5.18 -10.48 -12.69
CA ASP A 82 -4.70 -10.74 -14.04
C ASP A 82 -5.84 -10.79 -15.05
N THR A 83 -6.98 -11.34 -14.64
CA THR A 83 -8.22 -11.39 -15.44
C THR A 83 -9.46 -11.44 -14.55
N TYR A 84 -10.60 -11.12 -15.16
CA TYR A 84 -11.91 -11.33 -14.58
C TYR A 84 -12.31 -12.80 -14.69
N THR A 85 -12.72 -13.38 -13.57
CA THR A 85 -13.30 -14.73 -13.50
C THR A 85 -14.65 -14.66 -12.79
N GLU A 86 -15.54 -15.60 -13.09
CA GLU A 86 -16.83 -15.69 -12.38
C GLU A 86 -16.64 -15.84 -10.87
N GLU A 87 -15.62 -16.58 -10.43
CA GLU A 87 -15.31 -16.78 -9.00
C GLU A 87 -14.88 -15.49 -8.28
N ARG A 88 -14.25 -14.54 -8.99
CA ARG A 88 -13.80 -13.28 -8.39
C ARG A 88 -14.86 -12.18 -8.42
N ILE A 89 -15.84 -12.30 -9.31
CA ILE A 89 -16.89 -11.29 -9.50
C ILE A 89 -18.14 -11.59 -8.66
N ASN A 90 -18.45 -12.88 -8.42
CA ASN A 90 -19.62 -13.32 -7.66
C ASN A 90 -19.32 -13.54 -6.18
#